data_AF-A0A1H7U549-F1
#
_entry.id   AF-A0A1H7U549-F1
#
_cell.length_a   1.000
_cell.length_b   1.000
_cell.length_c   1.000
_cell.angle_alpha   90.00
_cell.angle_beta   90.00
_cell.angle_gamma   90.00
#
_symmetry.space_group_name_H-M   'P 1'
#
loop_
_entity.id
_entity.type
_entity.pdbx_description
1 polymer ?
#
loop_
_entity_poly.entity_id
_entity_poly.type
_entity_poly.pdbx_seq_one_letter_code
_entity_poly.pdbx_strand_id
1 'polypeptide(L)'
;MKHNLLRKEEDSDPISVVSNLFDIAMVFAVALMVALVSRYNITEVFSQEDYTMVKNPGKENMEIITKEGNKINRYTPSEDQDKKEGKRGKKVGIAYELDNGEIIYVPE
;
A
#
# COMPACT_ATOMS: atom_id res chain seq x y z
N MET A 1 -16.10 -23.97 68.75
CA MET A 1 -15.31 -24.58 67.67
C MET A 1 -16.23 -25.31 66.72
N LYS A 2 -16.33 -24.88 65.46
CA LYS A 2 -16.34 -25.73 64.24
C LYS A 2 -16.69 -24.84 63.04
N HIS A 3 -15.66 -24.31 62.40
CA HIS A 3 -15.73 -23.82 61.03
C HIS A 3 -15.82 -25.04 60.11
N ASN A 4 -16.97 -25.27 59.50
CA ASN A 4 -17.07 -26.22 58.39
C ASN A 4 -16.77 -25.47 57.10
N LEU A 5 -15.48 -25.53 56.74
CA LEU A 5 -14.96 -25.25 55.40
C LEU A 5 -15.50 -26.33 54.44
N LEU A 6 -16.73 -26.15 53.97
CA LEU A 6 -17.22 -26.93 52.85
C LEU A 6 -16.61 -26.33 51.59
N ARG A 7 -15.51 -26.97 51.17
CA ARG A 7 -14.98 -27.03 49.81
C ARG A 7 -15.99 -26.50 48.79
N LYS A 8 -15.72 -25.29 48.30
CA LYS A 8 -16.12 -24.88 46.97
C LYS A 8 -15.38 -25.84 46.04
N GLU A 9 -16.02 -26.94 45.70
CA GLU A 9 -15.70 -27.62 44.44
C GLU A 9 -15.95 -26.55 43.38
N GLU A 10 -14.87 -25.89 42.98
CA GLU A 10 -14.82 -25.11 41.75
C GLU A 10 -15.02 -26.13 40.64
N ASP A 11 -16.28 -26.52 40.43
CA ASP A 11 -16.78 -26.92 39.12
C ASP A 11 -16.21 -25.85 38.18
N SER A 12 -15.16 -26.24 37.48
CA SER A 12 -14.50 -25.39 36.51
C SER A 12 -15.49 -25.29 35.37
N ASP A 13 -16.47 -24.39 35.53
CA ASP A 13 -17.58 -24.22 34.61
C ASP A 13 -16.98 -24.22 33.20
N PRO A 14 -17.35 -25.17 32.33
CA PRO A 14 -16.70 -25.32 31.03
C PRO A 14 -16.73 -24.01 30.23
N ILE A 15 -17.75 -23.18 30.45
CA ILE A 15 -17.89 -21.83 29.90
C ILE A 15 -16.77 -20.89 30.38
N SER A 16 -16.37 -20.96 31.66
CA SER A 16 -15.26 -20.18 32.22
C SER A 16 -13.94 -20.54 31.55
N VAL A 17 -13.69 -21.84 31.32
CA VAL A 17 -12.47 -22.29 30.62
C VAL A 17 -12.46 -21.84 29.15
N VAL A 18 -13.61 -21.91 28.47
CA VAL A 18 -13.75 -21.43 27.08
C VAL A 18 -13.55 -19.92 26.97
N SER A 19 -14.02 -19.13 27.94
CA SER A 19 -13.84 -17.67 27.93
C SER A 19 -12.37 -17.26 28.01
N ASN A 20 -11.57 -17.95 28.82
CA ASN A 20 -10.13 -17.70 28.94
C ASN A 20 -9.37 -18.07 27.66
N LEU A 21 -9.71 -19.21 27.04
CA LEU A 21 -9.10 -19.62 25.77
C LEU A 21 -9.43 -18.64 24.63
N PHE A 22 -10.67 -18.12 24.62
CA PHE A 22 -11.08 -17.14 23.63
C PHE A 22 -10.30 -15.82 23.75
N ASP A 23 -10.08 -15.35 24.98
CA ASP A 23 -9.30 -14.13 25.21
C ASP A 23 -7.83 -14.30 24.79
N ILE A 24 -7.21 -15.43 25.14
CA ILE A 24 -5.86 -15.79 24.68
C ILE A 24 -5.79 -15.86 23.15
N ALA A 25 -6.82 -16.43 22.50
CA ALA A 25 -6.89 -16.51 21.04
C ALA A 25 -7.02 -15.11 20.38
N MET A 26 -7.77 -14.18 20.98
CA MET A 26 -7.84 -12.80 20.50
C MET A 26 -6.49 -12.10 20.62
N VAL A 27 -5.81 -12.19 21.76
CA VAL A 27 -4.47 -11.62 21.96
C VAL A 27 -3.48 -12.21 20.95
N PHE A 28 -3.55 -13.52 20.71
CA PHE A 28 -2.72 -14.20 19.71
C PHE A 28 -3.00 -13.68 18.28
N ALA A 29 -4.27 -13.51 17.90
CA ALA A 29 -4.63 -12.96 16.59
C ALA A 29 -4.14 -11.52 16.40
N VAL A 30 -4.24 -10.67 17.43
CA VAL A 30 -3.69 -9.31 17.41
C VAL A 30 -2.17 -9.33 17.26
N ALA A 31 -1.48 -10.21 18.00
CA ALA A 31 -0.03 -10.37 17.88
C ALA A 31 0.39 -10.80 16.46
N LEU A 32 -0.34 -11.73 15.83
CA LEU A 32 -0.11 -12.11 14.44
C LEU A 32 -0.35 -10.94 13.48
N MET A 33 -1.40 -10.14 13.67
CA MET A 33 -1.67 -8.97 12.84
C MET A 33 -0.51 -7.96 12.92
N VAL A 34 -0.03 -7.66 14.14
CA VAL A 34 1.14 -6.79 14.36
C VAL A 34 2.39 -7.38 13.69
N ALA A 35 2.63 -8.68 13.84
CA ALA A 35 3.77 -9.35 13.23
C ALA A 35 3.72 -9.31 11.70
N LEU A 36 2.56 -9.50 11.08
CA LEU A 36 2.39 -9.38 9.63
C LEU A 36 2.62 -7.93 9.17
N VAL A 37 1.99 -6.95 9.83
CA VAL A 37 2.17 -5.52 9.50
C VAL A 37 3.65 -5.11 9.61
N SER A 38 4.34 -5.57 10.66
CA SER A 38 5.78 -5.33 10.85
C SER A 38 6.65 -6.07 9.83
N ARG A 39 6.38 -7.35 9.53
CA ARG A 39 7.16 -8.15 8.58
C ARG A 39 7.05 -7.64 7.15
N TYR A 40 5.85 -7.22 6.75
CA TYR A 40 5.63 -6.75 5.39
C TYR A 40 6.10 -5.31 5.15
N ASN A 41 6.73 -4.64 6.13
CA ASN A 41 7.18 -3.24 6.03
C ASN A 41 6.14 -2.39 5.28
N ILE A 42 4.87 -2.54 5.66
CA ILE A 42 3.72 -1.78 5.12
C ILE A 42 3.88 -0.28 5.43
N THR A 43 4.94 0.11 6.13
CA THR A 43 5.54 1.43 6.11
C THR A 43 5.64 2.00 4.70
N GLU A 44 5.85 1.26 3.62
CA GLU A 44 5.91 1.86 2.27
C GLU A 44 4.53 2.28 1.72
N VAL A 45 3.45 1.60 2.14
CA VAL A 45 2.06 1.98 1.78
C VAL A 45 1.58 3.17 2.62
N PHE A 46 1.97 3.21 3.91
CA PHE A 46 1.61 4.28 4.85
C PHE A 46 2.65 5.38 4.99
N SER A 47 3.80 5.27 4.35
CA SER A 47 4.79 6.35 4.35
C SER A 47 4.16 7.53 3.64
N GLN A 48 4.09 8.64 4.36
CA GLN A 48 3.81 9.96 3.83
C GLN A 48 4.99 10.50 3.00
N GLU A 49 6.11 9.79 3.00
CA GLU A 49 7.30 10.21 2.28
C GLU A 49 7.17 9.88 0.80
N ASP A 50 7.63 10.82 0.00
CA ASP A 50 7.63 10.70 -1.45
C ASP A 50 8.66 9.64 -1.86
N TYR A 51 8.24 8.65 -2.65
CA TYR A 51 9.13 7.63 -3.16
C TYR A 51 8.98 7.44 -4.66
N THR A 52 10.09 7.11 -5.30
CA THR A 52 10.13 6.74 -6.72
C THR A 52 10.56 5.28 -6.83
N MET A 53 9.66 4.43 -7.31
CA MET A 53 9.94 3.03 -7.60
C MET A 53 10.16 2.85 -9.09
N VAL A 54 11.35 2.33 -9.45
CA VAL A 54 11.69 1.98 -10.83
C VAL A 54 11.59 0.47 -11.00
N LYS A 55 10.59 0.01 -11.75
CA LYS A 55 10.43 -1.40 -12.11
C LYS A 55 11.14 -1.69 -13.42
N ASN A 56 11.85 -2.82 -13.46
CA ASN A 56 12.56 -3.32 -14.65
C ASN A 56 13.53 -2.30 -15.28
N PRO A 57 14.48 -1.73 -14.50
CA PRO A 57 15.43 -0.75 -15.03
C PRO A 57 16.21 -1.36 -16.21
N GLY A 58 16.31 -0.60 -17.31
CA GLY A 58 17.07 -1.00 -18.51
C GLY A 58 16.40 -2.07 -19.39
N LYS A 59 15.13 -2.40 -19.15
CA LYS A 59 14.35 -3.32 -20.01
C LYS A 59 13.24 -2.56 -20.74
N GLU A 60 12.74 -3.12 -21.84
CA GLU A 60 11.66 -2.54 -22.66
C GLU A 60 10.38 -2.24 -21.87
N ASN A 61 10.11 -3.01 -20.80
CA ASN A 61 8.94 -2.84 -19.94
C ASN A 61 9.24 -2.06 -18.66
N MET A 62 10.14 -1.08 -18.73
CA MET A 62 10.47 -0.21 -17.61
C MET A 62 9.23 0.61 -17.19
N GLU A 63 8.98 0.72 -15.89
CA GLU A 63 7.94 1.61 -15.35
C GLU A 63 8.51 2.40 -14.19
N ILE A 64 8.29 3.72 -14.20
CA ILE A 64 8.63 4.62 -13.10
C ILE A 64 7.32 4.99 -12.41
N ILE A 65 7.22 4.66 -11.12
CA ILE A 65 6.06 4.98 -10.29
C ILE A 65 6.53 5.95 -9.22
N THR A 66 6.04 7.18 -9.27
CA THR A 66 6.34 8.21 -8.27
C THR A 66 5.09 8.45 -7.43
N LYS A 67 5.21 8.28 -6.11
CA LYS A 67 4.19 8.66 -5.14
C LYS A 67 4.61 9.96 -4.50
N GLU A 68 3.82 11.01 -4.70
CA GLU A 68 3.95 12.31 -4.04
C GLU A 68 2.76 12.48 -3.09
N GLY A 69 2.96 12.25 -1.80
CA GLY A 69 1.89 12.17 -0.80
C GLY A 69 0.78 11.16 -1.19
N ASN A 70 -0.38 11.68 -1.60
CA ASN A 70 -1.54 10.88 -2.02
C ASN A 70 -1.67 10.70 -3.54
N LYS A 71 -0.81 11.34 -4.35
CA LYS A 71 -0.87 11.29 -5.81
C LYS A 71 0.13 10.27 -6.34
N ILE A 72 -0.35 9.34 -7.18
CA ILE A 72 0.48 8.31 -7.81
C ILE A 72 0.62 8.64 -9.30
N ASN A 73 1.84 8.98 -9.73
CA ASN A 73 2.17 9.20 -11.14
C ASN A 73 2.88 7.94 -11.69
N ARG A 74 2.41 7.41 -12.82
CA ARG A 74 3.04 6.28 -13.52
C ARG A 74 3.56 6.75 -14.87
N TYR A 75 4.86 6.57 -15.09
CA TYR A 75 5.52 6.82 -16.36
C TYR A 75 5.99 5.48 -16.96
N THR A 76 5.47 5.14 -18.14
CA THR A 76 6.00 4.07 -18.97
C THR A 76 6.75 4.74 -20.11
N PRO A 77 8.08 4.58 -20.24
CA PRO A 77 8.82 5.00 -21.43
C PRO A 77 8.54 3.99 -22.54
N SER A 78 7.38 4.14 -23.17
CA SER A 78 7.04 3.45 -24.41
C SER A 78 6.76 4.51 -25.46
N GLU A 79 7.27 4.32 -26.68
CA GLU A 79 7.01 5.17 -27.85
C GLU A 79 5.50 5.32 -28.16
N ASP A 80 4.65 4.45 -27.60
CA ASP A 80 3.19 4.50 -27.67
C ASP A 80 2.56 5.23 -26.47
N GLN A 81 2.81 6.54 -26.33
CA GLN A 81 2.04 7.40 -25.42
C GLN A 81 0.55 7.54 -25.81
N ASP A 82 0.13 6.97 -26.94
CA ASP A 82 -1.22 7.10 -27.49
C ASP A 82 -2.32 6.29 -26.76
N LYS A 83 -1.98 5.39 -25.81
CA LYS A 83 -2.95 4.40 -25.32
C LYS A 83 -3.20 4.33 -23.81
N LYS A 84 -2.68 5.25 -22.99
CA LYS A 84 -3.01 5.28 -21.55
C LYS A 84 -3.81 6.54 -21.16
N GLU A 85 -5.10 6.32 -20.93
CA GLU A 85 -5.99 7.12 -20.06
C GLU A 85 -5.78 8.64 -20.04
N GLY A 86 -6.08 9.31 -21.16
CA GLY A 86 -5.92 10.75 -21.22
C GLY A 86 -6.48 11.45 -22.45
N LYS A 87 -7.57 10.97 -23.07
CA LYS A 87 -8.31 11.75 -24.10
C LYS A 87 -9.02 13.00 -23.52
N ARG A 88 -8.42 13.66 -22.54
CA ARG A 88 -8.84 14.96 -21.98
C ARG A 88 -7.63 15.91 -21.92
N GLY A 89 -6.93 16.04 -23.05
CA GLY A 89 -6.12 17.21 -23.33
C GLY A 89 -6.84 18.03 -24.41
N LYS A 90 -6.99 19.34 -24.20
CA LYS A 90 -7.32 20.24 -25.31
C LYS A 90 -6.04 20.38 -26.13
N LYS A 91 -6.09 20.12 -27.44
CA LYS A 91 -4.99 20.49 -28.34
C LYS A 91 -4.82 22.01 -28.23
N VAL A 92 -3.65 22.45 -27.75
CA VAL A 92 -3.33 23.87 -27.54
C VAL A 92 -2.45 24.42 -28.66
N GLY A 93 -1.86 23.56 -29.49
CA GLY A 93 -0.98 23.94 -30.59
C GLY A 93 -0.26 22.76 -31.23
N ILE A 94 0.64 23.05 -32.17
CA ILE A 94 1.54 22.11 -32.86
C ILE A 94 2.97 22.60 -32.64
N ALA A 95 3.90 21.69 -32.33
CA ALA A 95 5.32 22.02 -32.26
C ALA A 95 6.07 21.47 -33.49
N TYR A 96 6.99 22.26 -34.04
CA TYR A 96 7.89 21.88 -35.14
C TYR A 96 9.34 21.94 -34.65
N GLU A 97 10.12 20.92 -34.97
CA GLU A 97 11.58 20.94 -34.78
C GLU A 97 12.25 21.34 -36.11
N LEU A 98 13.12 22.34 -36.05
CA LEU A 98 13.92 22.80 -37.19
C LEU A 98 15.23 22.00 -37.31
N ASP A 99 15.84 22.02 -38.49
CA ASP A 99 17.11 21.32 -38.75
C ASP A 99 18.28 21.76 -37.84
N ASN A 100 18.17 22.95 -37.23
CA ASN A 100 19.13 23.49 -36.27
C ASN A 100 18.86 23.06 -34.82
N GLY A 101 17.83 22.24 -34.57
CA GLY A 101 17.40 21.77 -33.24
C GLY A 101 16.51 22.76 -32.48
N GLU A 102 16.10 23.87 -33.10
CA GLU A 102 15.16 24.82 -32.49
C GLU A 102 13.72 24.28 -32.56
N ILE A 103 12.97 24.40 -31.47
CA ILE A 103 11.58 23.95 -31.38
C ILE A 103 10.65 25.16 -31.43
N ILE A 104 9.83 25.25 -32.48
CA ILE A 104 8.80 26.27 -32.66
C ILE A 104 7.45 25.73 -32.20
N TYR A 105 6.83 26.39 -31.24
CA TYR A 105 5.45 26.12 -30.82
C TYR A 105 4.45 27.07 -31.49
N VAL A 106 3.47 26.52 -32.18
CA VAL A 106 2.38 27.25 -32.85
C VAL A 106 1.05 26.97 -32.13
N PRO A 107 0.48 27.93 -31.39
CA PRO A 107 -0.83 27.75 -30.77
C PRO A 107 -1.95 27.65 -31.82
N GLU A 108 -3.01 26.89 -31.50
CA GLU A 108 -4.20 26.69 -32.36
C GLU A 108 -5.28 27.76 -32.16
#